data_AF-A0A7W4J4H2-F1
#
_entry.id   AF-A0A7W4J4H2-F1
#
_cell.length_a   1.000
_cell.length_b   1.000
_cell.length_c   1.000
_cell.angle_alpha   90.00
_cell.angle_beta   90.00
_cell.angle_gamma   90.00
#
_symmetry.space_group_name_H-M   'P 1'
#
loop_
_entity.id
_entity.type
_entity.pdbx_description
1 polymer ?
#
loop_
_entity_poly.entity_id
_entity_poly.type
_entity_poly.pdbx_seq_one_letter_code
_entity_poly.pdbx_strand_id
1 'polypeptide(L)'
;QIAQAKAELDSQLAAREPLRTHIAQITHALDVLMGQMPGTTEAELKIARPLPKVPDFPATMPSIVLANRPDIRRAERAYAEATARIGVAVAQMYPNFSIPLNFNPNASAMYQLFQAGALSWQFFMLASLPLAHGGKLTAQVRGMQAAAEASRLSYRQTVLTAFREVEDAMAAWHDDVEHTELLHRAAEDSRLASDR
;
A
#
# COMPACT_ATOMS: atom_id res chain seq x y z
N GLN A 1 2.78 45.25 -38.43
CA GLN A 1 3.52 43.99 -38.63
C GLN A 1 4.58 43.77 -37.54
N ILE A 2 5.52 44.70 -37.28
CA ILE A 2 6.53 44.53 -36.19
C ILE A 2 5.90 44.35 -34.79
N ALA A 3 4.84 45.10 -34.49
CA ALA A 3 4.15 44.98 -33.20
C ALA A 3 3.48 43.60 -32.98
N GLN A 4 2.99 42.96 -34.04
CA GLN A 4 2.38 41.63 -33.97
C GLN A 4 3.45 40.55 -33.76
N ALA A 5 4.54 40.59 -34.53
CA ALA A 5 5.67 39.68 -34.35
C ALA A 5 6.31 39.81 -32.94
N LYS A 6 6.39 41.03 -32.41
CA LYS A 6 6.87 41.26 -31.04
C LYS A 6 5.92 40.69 -29.98
N ALA A 7 4.61 40.91 -30.14
CA ALA A 7 3.60 40.35 -29.24
C ALA A 7 3.62 38.80 -29.23
N GLU A 8 3.87 38.18 -30.39
CA GLU A 8 4.01 36.73 -30.50
C GLU A 8 5.30 36.21 -29.86
N LEU A 9 6.43 36.91 -30.01
CA LEU A 9 7.66 36.56 -29.29
C LEU A 9 7.47 36.66 -27.77
N ASP A 10 6.89 37.76 -27.30
CA ASP A 10 6.66 38.01 -25.88
C ASP A 10 5.69 36.96 -25.29
N SER A 11 4.69 36.50 -26.05
CA SER A 11 3.78 35.44 -25.62
C SER A 11 4.47 34.08 -25.53
N GLN A 12 5.36 33.75 -26.47
CA GLN A 12 6.16 32.51 -26.42
C GLN A 12 7.15 32.51 -25.26
N LEU A 13 7.82 33.64 -25.01
CA LEU A 13 8.70 33.80 -23.85
C LEU A 13 7.92 33.68 -22.54
N ALA A 14 6.73 34.26 -22.45
CA ALA A 14 5.85 34.12 -21.30
C ALA A 14 5.41 32.66 -21.09
N ALA A 15 5.11 31.92 -22.17
CA ALA A 15 4.74 30.51 -22.11
C ALA A 15 5.87 29.60 -21.62
N ARG A 16 7.14 30.02 -21.74
CA ARG A 16 8.31 29.29 -21.24
C ARG A 16 8.43 29.29 -19.71
N GLU A 17 8.05 30.37 -19.04
CA GLU A 17 8.27 30.51 -17.59
C GLU A 17 7.45 29.51 -16.75
N PRO A 18 6.18 29.20 -17.08
CA PRO A 18 5.45 28.08 -16.49
C PRO A 18 6.16 26.72 -16.67
N LEU A 19 6.75 26.47 -17.85
CA LEU A 19 7.50 25.22 -18.10
C LEU A 19 8.74 25.12 -17.21
N ARG A 20 9.47 26.22 -17.01
CA ARG A 20 10.62 26.26 -16.08
C ARG A 20 10.19 25.99 -14.64
N THR A 21 9.08 26.58 -14.23
CA THR A 21 8.49 26.33 -12.90
C THR A 21 8.14 24.85 -12.74
N HIS A 22 7.54 24.24 -13.76
CA HIS A 22 7.17 22.83 -13.75
C HIS A 22 8.40 21.90 -13.66
N ILE A 23 9.46 22.20 -14.42
CA ILE A 23 10.73 21.47 -14.35
C ILE A 23 11.31 21.51 -12.92
N ALA A 24 11.32 22.68 -12.28
CA ALA A 24 11.80 22.81 -10.91
C ALA A 24 10.94 22.01 -9.91
N GLN A 25 9.60 22.07 -10.05
CA GLN A 25 8.68 21.30 -9.21
C GLN A 25 8.89 19.79 -9.33
N ILE A 26 9.05 19.27 -10.56
CA ILE A 26 9.35 17.85 -10.80
C ILE A 26 10.71 17.47 -10.22
N THR A 27 11.73 18.32 -10.42
CA THR A 27 13.09 18.07 -9.89
C THR A 27 13.06 17.95 -8.36
N HIS A 28 12.40 18.89 -7.68
CA HIS A 28 12.26 18.82 -6.23
C HIS A 28 11.44 17.61 -5.78
N ALA A 29 10.40 17.22 -6.53
CA ALA A 29 9.64 16.01 -6.23
C ALA A 29 10.50 14.74 -6.38
N LEU A 30 11.38 14.68 -7.38
CA LEU A 30 12.33 13.59 -7.56
C LEU A 30 13.33 13.53 -6.41
N ASP A 31 13.91 14.67 -6.00
CA ASP A 31 14.81 14.74 -4.85
C ASP A 31 14.14 14.16 -3.59
N VAL A 32 12.89 14.55 -3.31
CA VAL A 32 12.12 14.05 -2.17
C VAL A 32 11.86 12.54 -2.28
N LEU A 33 11.52 12.04 -3.46
CA LEU A 33 11.32 10.60 -3.69
C LEU A 33 12.61 9.79 -3.50
N MET A 34 13.77 10.40 -3.76
CA MET A 34 15.09 9.82 -3.50
C MET A 34 15.57 10.02 -2.06
N GLY A 35 14.81 10.73 -1.22
CA GLY A 35 15.18 11.06 0.16
C GLY A 35 16.28 12.13 0.28
N GLN A 36 16.44 12.96 -0.75
CA GLN A 36 17.42 14.05 -0.81
C GLN A 36 16.77 15.42 -0.59
N MET A 37 17.59 16.43 -0.33
CA MET A 37 17.13 17.81 -0.18
C MET A 37 16.81 18.42 -1.55
N PRO A 38 15.72 19.19 -1.72
CA PRO A 38 15.41 19.83 -3.01
C PRO A 38 16.58 20.64 -3.57
N GLY A 39 16.93 20.41 -4.83
CA GLY A 39 18.01 21.07 -5.55
C GLY A 39 19.31 20.24 -5.67
N THR A 40 19.36 19.05 -5.06
CA THR A 40 20.56 18.19 -5.13
C THR A 40 20.81 17.59 -6.50
N THR A 41 19.76 17.21 -7.24
CA THR A 41 19.90 16.56 -8.56
C THR A 41 19.75 17.49 -9.76
N GLU A 42 19.56 18.80 -9.54
CA GLU A 42 19.32 19.78 -10.61
C GLU A 42 20.44 19.81 -11.66
N ALA A 43 21.69 19.67 -11.23
CA ALA A 43 22.85 19.69 -12.14
C ALA A 43 22.87 18.48 -13.08
N GLU A 44 22.47 17.30 -12.60
CA GLU A 44 22.44 16.06 -13.39
C GLU A 44 21.26 16.03 -14.37
N LEU A 45 20.09 16.54 -13.95
CA LEU A 45 18.87 16.55 -14.75
C LEU A 45 18.84 17.65 -15.82
N LYS A 46 19.72 18.65 -15.75
CA LYS A 46 19.90 19.66 -16.82
C LYS A 46 20.46 19.08 -18.11
N ILE A 47 21.07 17.89 -18.08
CA ILE A 47 21.64 17.25 -19.25
C ILE A 47 20.52 16.52 -20.00
N ALA A 48 20.10 17.07 -21.15
CA ALA A 48 19.09 16.45 -21.99
C ALA A 48 19.56 15.06 -22.48
N ARG A 49 18.70 14.04 -22.29
CA ARG A 49 18.90 12.68 -22.77
C ARG A 49 17.69 12.23 -23.58
N PRO A 50 17.85 11.33 -24.56
CA PRO A 50 16.71 10.77 -25.27
C PRO A 50 15.76 10.05 -24.30
N LEU A 51 14.47 10.10 -24.61
CA LEU A 51 13.46 9.38 -23.86
C LEU A 51 13.75 7.87 -23.91
N PRO A 52 13.53 7.14 -22.80
CA PRO A 52 13.65 5.69 -22.79
C PRO A 52 12.61 5.06 -23.72
N LYS A 53 12.99 3.96 -24.39
CA LYS A 53 12.02 3.16 -25.16
C LYS A 53 11.10 2.44 -24.19
N VAL A 54 9.80 2.51 -24.46
CA VAL A 54 8.80 1.80 -23.67
C VAL A 54 8.84 0.33 -24.08
N PRO A 55 8.90 -0.62 -23.12
CA PRO A 55 8.92 -2.04 -23.43
C PRO A 55 7.57 -2.52 -23.97
N ASP A 56 7.57 -3.57 -24.78
CA ASP A 56 6.33 -4.17 -25.29
C ASP A 56 5.47 -4.72 -24.15
N PHE A 57 4.17 -4.42 -24.18
CA PHE A 57 3.24 -4.96 -23.20
C PHE A 57 2.99 -6.46 -23.48
N PRO A 58 3.03 -7.34 -22.46
CA PRO A 58 2.80 -8.76 -22.67
C PRO A 58 1.35 -9.02 -23.12
N ALA A 59 1.19 -9.70 -24.25
CA ALA A 59 -0.13 -10.03 -24.84
C ALA A 59 -1.01 -10.91 -23.95
N THR A 60 -0.42 -11.61 -22.96
CA THR A 60 -1.17 -12.37 -21.96
C THR A 60 -0.54 -12.12 -20.59
N MET A 61 -1.35 -11.69 -19.62
CA MET A 61 -0.93 -11.62 -18.22
C MET A 61 -1.45 -12.85 -17.48
N PRO A 62 -0.58 -13.72 -16.96
CA PRO A 62 -1.01 -14.83 -16.14
C PRO A 62 -1.76 -14.33 -14.89
N SER A 63 -2.88 -14.93 -14.53
CA SER A 63 -3.62 -14.63 -13.30
C SER A 63 -2.77 -14.78 -12.03
N ILE A 64 -1.68 -15.55 -12.10
CA ILE A 64 -0.69 -15.68 -11.02
C ILE A 64 0.09 -14.38 -10.76
N VAL A 65 0.23 -13.49 -11.74
CA VAL A 65 0.84 -12.16 -11.57
C VAL A 65 -0.06 -11.28 -10.70
N LEU A 66 -1.38 -11.34 -10.90
CA LEU A 66 -2.34 -10.64 -10.06
C LEU A 66 -2.29 -11.16 -8.61
N ALA A 67 -2.24 -12.48 -8.40
CA ALA A 67 -2.15 -13.07 -7.07
C ALA A 67 -0.88 -12.69 -6.29
N ASN A 68 0.20 -12.34 -6.99
CA ASN A 68 1.45 -11.88 -6.37
C ASN A 68 1.42 -10.40 -5.95
N ARG A 69 0.37 -9.63 -6.28
CA ARG A 69 0.31 -8.22 -5.90
C ARG A 69 0.28 -8.06 -4.36
N PRO A 70 1.08 -7.13 -3.79
CA PRO A 70 1.20 -6.98 -2.34
C PRO A 70 -0.08 -6.47 -1.67
N ASP A 71 -0.92 -5.73 -2.40
CA ASP A 71 -2.23 -5.25 -1.94
C ASP A 71 -3.23 -6.40 -1.73
N ILE A 72 -3.31 -7.35 -2.67
CA ILE A 72 -4.15 -8.55 -2.57
C ILE A 72 -3.69 -9.42 -1.39
N ARG A 73 -2.37 -9.66 -1.27
CA ARG A 73 -1.81 -10.43 -0.15
C ARG A 73 -2.11 -9.77 1.20
N ARG A 74 -2.03 -8.44 1.28
CA ARG A 74 -2.40 -7.70 2.49
C ARG A 74 -3.88 -7.88 2.82
N ALA A 75 -4.77 -7.81 1.83
CA ALA A 75 -6.20 -8.00 2.03
C ALA A 75 -6.55 -9.44 2.44
N GLU A 76 -5.88 -10.44 1.87
CA GLU A 76 -6.00 -11.85 2.28
C GLU A 76 -5.58 -12.04 3.74
N ARG A 77 -4.45 -11.46 4.16
CA ARG A 77 -3.99 -11.54 5.55
C ARG A 77 -4.93 -10.83 6.52
N ALA A 78 -5.52 -9.72 6.13
CA ALA A 78 -6.56 -9.04 6.93
C ALA A 78 -7.81 -9.92 7.09
N TYR A 79 -8.22 -10.64 6.03
CA TYR A 79 -9.32 -11.59 6.12
C TYR A 79 -8.98 -12.77 7.03
N ALA A 80 -7.78 -13.35 6.90
CA ALA A 80 -7.32 -14.41 7.79
C ALA A 80 -7.27 -13.98 9.27
N GLU A 81 -6.82 -12.75 9.55
CA GLU A 81 -6.86 -12.18 10.90
C GLU A 81 -8.29 -12.06 11.42
N ALA A 82 -9.22 -11.54 10.62
CA ALA A 82 -10.61 -11.40 11.00
C ALA A 82 -11.28 -12.77 11.27
N THR A 83 -10.96 -13.79 10.46
CA THR A 83 -11.40 -15.17 10.69
C THR A 83 -10.82 -15.74 12.00
N ALA A 84 -9.54 -15.51 12.29
CA ALA A 84 -8.93 -15.95 13.54
C ALA A 84 -9.58 -15.30 14.78
N ARG A 85 -9.98 -14.03 14.68
CA ARG A 85 -10.70 -13.31 15.75
C ARG A 85 -12.07 -13.92 16.06
N ILE A 86 -12.73 -14.59 15.09
CA ILE A 86 -13.95 -15.37 15.36
C ILE A 86 -13.61 -16.50 16.34
N GLY A 87 -12.54 -17.24 16.09
CA GLY A 87 -12.09 -18.32 16.97
C GLY A 87 -11.78 -17.82 18.39
N VAL A 88 -11.15 -16.65 18.52
CA VAL A 88 -10.90 -16.00 19.81
C VAL A 88 -12.21 -15.64 20.53
N ALA A 89 -13.22 -15.13 19.81
CA ALA A 89 -14.51 -14.82 20.41
C ALA A 89 -15.29 -16.09 20.80
N VAL A 90 -15.19 -17.16 20.01
CA VAL A 90 -15.78 -18.47 20.32
C VAL A 90 -15.10 -19.08 21.55
N ALA A 91 -13.78 -18.96 21.70
CA ALA A 91 -13.04 -19.47 22.86
C ALA A 91 -13.53 -18.87 24.19
N GLN A 92 -14.06 -17.63 24.18
CA GLN A 92 -14.62 -17.00 25.38
C GLN A 92 -15.91 -17.67 25.88
N MET A 93 -16.57 -18.50 25.06
CA MET A 93 -17.73 -19.31 25.47
C MET A 93 -17.33 -20.59 26.22
N TYR A 94 -16.04 -20.94 26.22
CA TYR A 94 -15.52 -22.15 26.87
C TYR A 94 -14.78 -21.79 28.17
N PRO A 95 -14.56 -22.78 29.06
CA PRO A 95 -13.80 -22.57 30.28
C PRO A 95 -12.39 -22.07 29.96
N ASN A 96 -11.99 -20.97 30.60
CA ASN A 96 -10.61 -20.50 30.54
C ASN A 96 -9.82 -21.14 31.70
N PHE A 97 -8.71 -21.79 31.39
CA PHE A 97 -7.82 -22.39 32.37
C PHE A 97 -6.58 -21.51 32.55
N SER A 98 -6.30 -21.11 33.79
CA SER A 98 -5.12 -20.34 34.18
C SER A 98 -4.31 -21.16 35.18
N ILE A 99 -3.01 -21.31 34.90
CA ILE A 99 -2.08 -22.03 35.77
C ILE A 99 -1.02 -21.03 36.24
N PRO A 100 -1.29 -20.28 37.33
CA PRO A 100 -0.27 -19.44 37.93
C PRO A 100 0.82 -20.31 38.58
N LEU A 101 2.06 -20.15 38.12
CA LEU A 101 3.24 -20.57 38.87
C LEU A 101 3.73 -19.38 39.69
N ASN A 102 3.63 -19.49 41.01
CA ASN A 102 4.17 -18.48 41.91
C ASN A 102 5.42 -19.02 42.60
N PHE A 103 6.48 -18.22 42.56
CA PHE A 103 7.74 -18.47 43.24
C PHE A 103 7.98 -17.32 44.23
N ASN A 104 7.91 -17.62 45.53
CA ASN A 104 8.07 -16.62 46.58
C ASN A 104 9.17 -17.07 47.55
N PRO A 105 10.39 -16.54 47.44
CA PRO A 105 11.41 -16.79 48.44
C PRO A 105 11.08 -15.97 49.70
N ASN A 106 10.67 -16.65 50.77
CA ASN A 106 10.36 -16.01 52.05
C ASN A 106 11.63 -16.00 52.91
N ALA A 107 12.31 -14.85 53.00
CA ALA A 107 13.54 -14.69 53.78
C ALA A 107 13.57 -13.34 54.52
N SER A 108 13.85 -13.37 55.83
CA SER A 108 14.03 -12.14 56.63
C SER A 108 15.45 -11.58 56.54
N ALA A 109 16.41 -12.34 56.01
CA ALA A 109 17.80 -11.95 55.82
C ALA A 109 18.36 -12.51 54.51
N MET A 110 19.29 -11.78 53.87
CA MET A 110 19.81 -12.07 52.52
C MET A 110 20.48 -13.46 52.40
N TYR A 111 21.06 -13.99 53.48
CA TYR A 111 21.70 -15.32 53.51
C TYR A 111 20.68 -16.48 53.54
N GLN A 112 19.45 -16.24 53.97
CA GLN A 112 18.39 -17.24 54.01
C GLN A 112 17.78 -17.45 52.62
N LEU A 113 17.84 -16.44 51.74
CA LEU A 113 17.28 -16.45 50.39
C LEU A 113 17.80 -17.61 49.51
N PHE A 114 19.01 -18.10 49.79
CA PHE A 114 19.68 -19.19 49.05
C PHE A 114 19.64 -20.53 49.79
N GLN A 115 19.00 -20.62 50.96
CA GLN A 115 18.82 -21.89 51.67
C GLN A 115 17.62 -22.65 51.11
N ALA A 116 17.74 -23.98 51.00
CA ALA A 116 16.70 -24.84 50.45
C ALA A 116 15.33 -24.70 51.17
N GLY A 117 15.31 -24.26 52.43
CA GLY A 117 14.09 -24.04 53.21
C GLY A 117 13.39 -22.69 53.01
N ALA A 118 14.02 -21.70 52.36
CA ALA A 118 13.41 -20.38 52.10
C ALA A 118 12.65 -20.31 50.76
N LEU A 119 12.83 -21.33 49.92
CA LEU A 119 12.15 -21.45 48.64
C LEU A 119 10.74 -22.00 48.85
N SER A 120 9.72 -21.16 48.66
CA SER A 120 8.33 -21.60 48.59
C SER A 120 7.80 -21.48 47.17
N TRP A 121 7.21 -22.57 46.67
CA TRP A 121 6.55 -22.61 45.36
C TRP A 121 5.11 -23.07 45.55
N GLN A 122 4.21 -22.53 44.72
CA GLN A 122 2.79 -22.88 44.73
C GLN A 122 2.33 -23.17 43.30
N PHE A 123 1.54 -24.24 43.17
CA PHE A 123 0.92 -24.67 41.92
C PHE A 123 -0.58 -24.87 42.14
N PHE A 124 -1.39 -24.09 41.44
CA PHE A 124 -2.84 -24.25 41.42
C PHE A 124 -3.35 -24.02 39.99
N MET A 125 -4.45 -24.68 39.63
CA MET A 125 -5.14 -24.45 38.36
C MET A 125 -6.48 -23.78 38.64
N LEU A 126 -6.72 -22.63 38.03
CA LEU A 126 -7.98 -21.91 38.10
C LEU A 126 -8.74 -22.10 36.79
N ALA A 127 -10.02 -22.46 36.88
CA ALA A 127 -10.92 -22.52 35.73
C ALA A 127 -12.06 -21.53 35.93
N SER A 128 -12.34 -20.70 34.92
CA SER A 128 -13.49 -19.78 34.92
C SER A 128 -14.41 -20.09 33.75
N LEU A 129 -15.68 -20.37 34.03
CA LEU A 129 -16.71 -20.62 33.03
C LEU A 129 -17.87 -19.62 33.20
N PRO A 130 -18.15 -18.76 32.20
CA PRO A 130 -19.31 -17.88 32.24
C PRO A 130 -20.60 -18.68 32.04
N LEU A 131 -21.35 -18.94 33.11
CA LEU A 131 -22.61 -19.72 33.05
C LEU A 131 -23.77 -18.90 32.46
N ALA A 132 -23.90 -17.63 32.86
CA ALA A 132 -24.97 -16.75 32.42
C ALA A 132 -24.38 -15.41 31.96
N HIS A 133 -24.63 -15.07 30.70
CA HIS A 133 -23.96 -13.96 30.03
C HIS A 133 -24.93 -13.15 29.15
N GLY A 134 -26.24 -13.36 29.32
CA GLY A 134 -27.30 -12.53 28.72
C GLY A 134 -27.24 -12.39 27.19
N GLY A 135 -26.61 -13.35 26.50
CA GLY A 135 -26.38 -13.28 25.05
C GLY A 135 -25.20 -12.39 24.62
N LYS A 136 -24.46 -11.77 25.54
CA LYS A 136 -23.30 -10.90 25.24
C LYS A 136 -22.25 -11.60 24.39
N LEU A 137 -21.82 -12.82 24.78
CA LEU A 137 -20.80 -13.56 24.02
C LEU A 137 -21.33 -14.01 22.66
N THR A 138 -22.60 -14.40 22.57
CA THR A 138 -23.25 -14.75 21.30
C THR A 138 -23.30 -13.55 20.35
N ALA A 139 -23.66 -12.36 20.86
CA ALA A 139 -23.66 -11.13 20.09
C ALA A 139 -22.24 -10.74 19.65
N GLN A 140 -21.23 -10.93 20.51
CA GLN A 140 -19.83 -10.70 20.19
C GLN A 140 -19.34 -11.62 19.06
N VAL A 141 -19.66 -12.92 19.10
CA VAL A 141 -19.32 -13.85 18.01
C VAL A 141 -19.99 -13.43 16.70
N ARG A 142 -21.27 -13.06 16.72
CA ARG A 142 -21.97 -12.53 15.53
C ARG A 142 -21.30 -11.25 15.00
N GLY A 143 -20.87 -10.36 15.89
CA GLY A 143 -20.12 -9.16 15.52
C GLY A 143 -18.80 -9.48 14.83
N MET A 144 -18.05 -10.47 15.34
CA MET A 144 -16.80 -10.91 14.71
C MET A 144 -17.04 -11.63 13.37
N GLN A 145 -18.12 -12.41 13.25
CA GLN A 145 -18.52 -13.01 11.98
C GLN A 145 -18.85 -11.95 10.93
N ALA A 146 -19.59 -10.91 11.31
CA ALA A 146 -19.90 -9.80 10.42
C ALA A 146 -18.63 -9.03 10.00
N ALA A 147 -17.68 -8.82 10.93
CA ALA A 147 -16.40 -8.20 10.62
C ALA A 147 -15.55 -9.03 9.64
N ALA A 148 -15.52 -10.36 9.81
CA ALA A 148 -14.85 -11.25 8.87
C ALA A 148 -15.51 -11.25 7.49
N GLU A 149 -16.84 -11.19 7.43
CA GLU A 149 -17.56 -11.08 6.17
C GLU A 149 -17.27 -9.75 5.45
N ALA A 150 -17.23 -8.64 6.19
CA ALA A 150 -16.81 -7.35 5.64
C ALA A 150 -15.37 -7.40 5.09
N SER A 151 -14.45 -8.06 5.80
CA SER A 151 -13.08 -8.25 5.33
C SER A 151 -12.98 -9.15 4.09
N ARG A 152 -13.81 -10.19 4.01
CA ARG A 152 -13.95 -11.04 2.81
C ARG A 152 -14.41 -10.24 1.60
N LEU A 153 -15.40 -9.37 1.77
CA LEU A 153 -15.89 -8.48 0.72
C LEU A 153 -14.82 -7.47 0.31
N SER A 154 -14.06 -6.93 1.26
CA SER A 154 -12.91 -6.06 0.97
C SER A 154 -11.84 -6.77 0.15
N TYR A 155 -11.48 -8.02 0.51
CA TYR A 155 -10.57 -8.84 -0.29
C TYR A 155 -11.09 -9.04 -1.73
N ARG A 156 -12.37 -9.42 -1.87
CA ARG A 156 -12.99 -9.55 -3.19
C ARG A 156 -12.94 -8.25 -4.00
N GLN A 157 -13.21 -7.12 -3.36
CA GLN A 157 -13.14 -5.81 -4.01
C GLN A 157 -11.72 -5.50 -4.49
N THR A 158 -10.69 -5.76 -3.67
CA THR A 158 -9.29 -5.57 -4.05
C THR A 158 -8.92 -6.41 -5.27
N VAL A 159 -9.37 -7.68 -5.31
CA VAL A 159 -9.17 -8.55 -6.48
C VAL A 159 -9.83 -7.97 -7.73
N LEU A 160 -11.11 -7.58 -7.65
CA LEU A 160 -11.84 -7.01 -8.79
C LEU A 160 -11.21 -5.70 -9.29
N THR A 161 -10.79 -4.83 -8.37
CA THR A 161 -10.09 -3.59 -8.71
C THR A 161 -8.75 -3.88 -9.41
N ALA A 162 -8.00 -4.88 -8.95
CA ALA A 162 -6.75 -5.26 -9.58
C ALA A 162 -6.94 -5.81 -11.00
N PHE A 163 -8.00 -6.59 -11.25
CA PHE A 163 -8.37 -7.03 -12.61
C PHE A 163 -8.74 -5.83 -13.49
N ARG A 164 -9.57 -4.92 -12.99
CA ARG A 164 -9.96 -3.72 -13.72
C ARG A 164 -8.73 -2.87 -14.12
N GLU A 165 -7.80 -2.66 -13.21
CA GLU A 165 -6.58 -1.88 -13.49
C GLU A 165 -5.73 -2.51 -14.61
N VAL A 166 -5.68 -3.84 -14.71
CA VAL A 166 -4.96 -4.53 -15.78
C VAL A 166 -5.69 -4.40 -17.11
N GLU A 167 -7.01 -4.62 -17.12
CA GLU A 167 -7.82 -4.44 -18.34
C GLU A 167 -7.76 -2.98 -18.85
N ASP A 168 -7.91 -2.00 -17.95
CA ASP A 168 -7.80 -0.58 -18.28
C ASP A 168 -6.40 -0.25 -18.83
N ALA A 169 -5.33 -0.79 -18.23
CA ALA A 169 -3.96 -0.58 -18.71
C ALA A 169 -3.69 -1.25 -20.07
N MET A 170 -4.27 -2.43 -20.33
CA MET A 170 -4.17 -3.10 -21.63
C MET A 170 -4.88 -2.31 -22.73
N ALA A 171 -6.09 -1.82 -22.44
CA ALA A 171 -6.83 -0.97 -23.37
C ALA A 171 -6.07 0.33 -23.66
N ALA A 172 -5.60 1.02 -22.61
CA ALA A 172 -4.83 2.26 -22.76
C ALA A 172 -3.54 2.04 -23.56
N TRP A 173 -2.82 0.93 -23.31
CA TRP A 173 -1.61 0.59 -24.07
C TRP A 173 -1.90 0.40 -25.56
N HIS A 174 -2.96 -0.34 -25.88
CA HIS A 174 -3.35 -0.59 -27.27
C HIS A 174 -3.65 0.71 -28.02
N ASP A 175 -4.44 1.58 -27.39
CA ASP A 175 -4.86 2.85 -27.99
C ASP A 175 -3.71 3.87 -28.08
N ASP A 176 -2.76 3.87 -27.13
CA ASP A 176 -1.61 4.78 -27.11
C ASP A 176 -0.63 4.52 -28.27
N VAL A 177 -0.48 3.27 -28.69
CA VAL A 177 0.34 2.92 -29.87
C VAL A 177 -0.23 3.57 -31.13
N GLU A 178 -1.54 3.48 -31.34
CA GLU A 178 -2.19 4.13 -32.50
C GLU A 178 -2.16 5.66 -32.36
N HIS A 179 -2.41 6.18 -31.15
CA HIS A 179 -2.41 7.60 -30.88
C HIS A 179 -1.06 8.27 -31.17
N THR A 180 0.04 7.66 -30.70
CA THR A 180 1.40 8.17 -30.92
C THR A 180 1.78 8.14 -32.39
N GLU A 181 1.38 7.12 -33.15
CA GLU A 181 1.60 7.06 -34.59
C GLU A 181 0.86 8.19 -35.34
N LEU A 182 -0.41 8.45 -34.99
CA LEU A 182 -1.19 9.53 -35.57
C LEU A 182 -0.62 10.91 -35.25
N LEU A 183 -0.18 11.14 -34.00
CA LEU A 183 0.47 12.40 -33.61
C LEU A 183 1.79 12.61 -34.34
N HIS A 184 2.60 11.56 -34.52
CA HIS A 184 3.84 11.64 -35.28
C HIS A 184 3.59 12.05 -36.73
N ARG A 185 2.62 11.42 -37.40
CA ARG A 185 2.24 11.78 -38.78
C ARG A 185 1.75 13.24 -38.87
N ALA A 186 0.87 13.66 -37.96
CA ALA A 186 0.36 15.03 -37.94
C ALA A 186 1.47 16.08 -37.71
N ALA A 187 2.46 15.77 -36.88
CA ALA A 187 3.63 16.63 -36.65
C ALA A 187 4.52 16.73 -37.90
N GLU A 188 4.75 15.62 -38.60
CA GLU A 188 5.49 15.63 -39.87
C GLU A 188 4.77 16.43 -40.95
N ASP A 189 3.46 16.25 -41.11
CA ASP A 189 2.65 16.99 -42.08
C ASP A 189 2.64 18.49 -41.78
N SER A 190 2.52 18.88 -40.50
CA SER A 190 2.57 20.28 -40.07
C SER A 190 3.92 20.92 -40.35
N ARG A 191 5.02 20.18 -40.14
CA ARG A 191 6.38 20.65 -40.45
C ARG A 191 6.53 20.89 -41.96
N LEU A 192 6.10 19.94 -42.79
CA LEU A 192 6.15 20.06 -44.25
C LEU A 192 5.28 21.22 -44.78
N ALA A 193 4.15 21.51 -44.14
CA ALA A 193 3.29 22.64 -44.48
C ALA A 193 3.92 23.99 -44.11
N SER A 194 4.66 24.07 -43.00
CA SER A 194 5.40 25.27 -42.61
C SER A 194 6.65 25.54 -43.45
N ASP A 195 7.22 24.48 -44.05
CA ASP A 195 8.42 24.58 -44.89
C ASP A 195 8.10 25.00 -46.36
N ARG A 196 6.82 25.06 -46.75
CA ARG A 196 6.33 25.50 -48.07
C ARG A 196 5.86 26.95 -48.05
#